data_AF-A0A497B852-F1
#
_entry.id   AF-A0A497B852-F1
#
_cell.length_a   1.000
_cell.length_b   1.000
_cell.length_c   1.000
_cell.angle_alpha   90.00
_cell.angle_beta   90.00
_cell.angle_gamma   90.00
#
_symmetry.space_group_name_H-M   'P 1'
#
loop_
_entity.id
_entity.type
_entity.pdbx_description
1 polymer ?
#
loop_
_entity_poly.entity_id
_entity_poly.type
_entity_poly.pdbx_seq_one_letter_code
_entity_poly.pdbx_strand_id
1 'polypeptide(L)' 'MSTSQIESYRFGRIIIDGQTHSKDVIILPDRVIGNWWRQEGHALHLDDLEPVFDAAP' A
#
# COMPACT_ATOMS: atom_id res chain seq x y z
N MET A 1 -3.36 -18.24 -0.48
CA MET A 1 -2.89 -16.83 -0.43
C MET A 1 -3.13 -16.34 0.98
N SER A 2 -2.13 -15.72 1.59
CA SER A 2 -2.28 -15.15 2.94
C SER A 2 -2.79 -13.72 2.78
N THR A 3 -3.98 -13.43 3.30
CA THR A 3 -4.51 -12.06 3.29
C THR A 3 -3.75 -11.22 4.30
N SER A 4 -3.24 -10.05 3.90
CA SER A 4 -2.68 -9.09 4.86
C SER A 4 -3.77 -8.55 5.79
N GLN A 5 -3.48 -8.50 7.09
CA GLN A 5 -4.39 -8.03 8.12
C GLN A 5 -4.03 -6.60 8.55
N ILE A 6 -4.98 -5.67 8.37
CA ILE A 6 -4.88 -4.32 8.95
C ILE A 6 -5.31 -4.39 10.42
N GLU A 7 -4.37 -4.16 11.33
CA GLU A 7 -4.60 -4.23 12.77
C GLU A 7 -5.11 -2.90 13.33
N SER A 8 -4.59 -1.78 12.81
CA SER A 8 -5.05 -0.45 13.21
C SER A 8 -4.76 0.60 12.16
N TYR A 9 -5.58 1.66 12.17
CA TYR A 9 -5.42 2.82 11.30
C TYR A 9 -5.71 4.10 12.09
N ARG A 10 -4.86 5.12 11.90
CA ARG A 10 -5.09 6.50 12.30
C ARG A 10 -4.43 7.43 11.28
N PHE A 11 -4.76 8.73 11.32
CA PHE A 11 -4.13 9.70 10.42
C PHE A 11 -2.60 9.62 10.50
N GLY A 12 -1.95 9.38 9.35
CA GLY A 12 -0.49 9.25 9.23
C GLY A 12 0.12 7.98 9.83
N ARG A 13 -0.67 6.97 10.22
CA ARG A 13 -0.14 5.69 10.70
C ARG A 13 -1.09 4.51 10.49
N ILE A 14 -0.60 3.43 9.91
CA ILE A 14 -1.29 2.15 9.76
C ILE A 14 -0.40 1.00 10.27
N ILE A 15 -0.99 -0.04 10.85
CA ILE A 15 -0.29 -1.27 11.23
C ILE A 15 -0.86 -2.43 10.42
N ILE A 16 -0.01 -3.12 9.67
CA ILE A 16 -0.37 -4.25 8.79
C ILE A 16 0.58 -5.39 9.09
N ASP A 17 0.05 -6.57 9.41
CA ASP A 17 0.85 -7.76 9.74
C ASP A 17 1.99 -7.47 10.75
N GLY A 18 1.67 -6.71 11.82
CA GLY A 18 2.58 -6.24 12.86
C GLY A 18 3.53 -5.09 12.46
N GLN A 19 3.58 -4.70 11.18
CA GLN A 19 4.47 -3.66 10.68
C GLN A 19 3.78 -2.29 10.68
N THR A 20 4.46 -1.29 11.25
CA THR A 20 3.98 0.10 11.26
C THR A 20 4.44 0.84 10.00
N HIS A 21 3.51 1.47 9.30
CA HIS A 21 3.79 2.40 8.21
C HIS A 21 3.29 3.81 8.56
N SER A 22 4.10 4.83 8.26
CA SER A 22 3.77 6.25 8.45
C SER A 22 3.63 7.03 7.13
N LYS A 23 3.79 6.33 6.01
CA LYS A 23 3.56 6.82 4.64
C LYS A 23 2.51 5.94 3.97
N ASP A 24 2.04 6.38 2.81
CA ASP A 24 1.10 5.61 2.00
C ASP A 24 1.68 4.23 1.64
N VAL A 25 0.79 3.25 1.49
CA VAL A 25 1.11 1.85 1.22
C VAL A 25 0.21 1.30 0.11
N ILE A 26 0.68 0.30 -0.61
CA ILE A 26 -0.15 -0.57 -1.46
C ILE A 26 -0.19 -1.95 -0.82
N ILE A 27 -1.39 -2.52 -0.66
CA ILE A 27 -1.58 -3.88 -0.15
C ILE A 27 -1.94 -4.78 -1.35
N LEU A 28 -1.10 -5.76 -1.63
CA LEU A 28 -1.28 -6.77 -2.68
C LEU A 28 -1.58 -8.13 -2.05
N PRO A 29 -2.08 -9.13 -2.81
CA PRO A 29 -2.40 -10.45 -2.28
C PRO A 29 -1.23 -11.21 -1.62
N ASP A 30 0.01 -10.90 -2.00
CA ASP A 30 1.24 -11.58 -1.55
C ASP A 30 2.16 -10.70 -0.69
N ARG A 31 1.99 -9.36 -0.72
CA ARG A 31 2.89 -8.42 -0.04
C ARG A 31 2.27 -7.05 0.21
N VAL A 32 2.89 -6.31 1.13
CA VAL A 32 2.63 -4.88 1.35
C VAL A 32 3.81 -4.07 0.80
N ILE A 33 3.53 -3.12 -0.08
CA ILE A 33 4.51 -2.14 -0.57
C ILE A 33 4.40 -0.90 0.33
N GLY A 34 5.41 -0.70 1.17
CA GLY A 34 5.52 0.47 2.03
C GLY A 34 6.18 1.67 1.35
N ASN A 35 6.06 2.85 1.97
CA ASN A 35 6.68 4.10 1.50
C ASN A 35 6.31 4.47 0.05
N TRP A 36 5.10 4.13 -0.37
CA TRP A 36 4.65 4.43 -1.72
C TRP A 36 4.53 5.94 -1.90
N TRP A 37 4.96 6.41 -3.07
CA TRP A 37 4.96 7.82 -3.44
C TRP A 37 4.37 7.97 -4.82
N ARG A 38 3.47 8.94 -4.96
CA ARG A 38 2.81 9.25 -6.23
C ARG A 38 3.59 10.30 -7.01
N GLN A 39 3.45 10.26 -8.32
CA GLN A 39 3.95 11.28 -9.23
C GLN A 39 3.40 12.67 -8.86
N GLU A 40 2.11 12.73 -8.50
CA GLU A 40 1.40 13.96 -8.17
C GLU A 40 0.54 13.79 -6.91
N GLY A 41 0.52 14.82 -6.05
CA GLY A 41 -0.36 14.85 -4.88
C GLY A 41 -1.82 15.05 -5.28
N HIS A 42 -2.73 14.29 -4.68
CA HIS A 42 -4.19 14.32 -4.94
C HIS A 42 -4.66 13.78 -6.31
N ALA A 43 -3.74 13.42 -7.19
CA ALA A 43 -4.03 12.59 -8.35
C ALA A 43 -3.53 11.16 -8.11
N LEU A 44 -4.04 10.20 -8.87
CA LEU A 44 -3.52 8.84 -8.95
C LEU A 44 -3.38 8.50 -10.42
N HIS A 45 -2.14 8.35 -10.88
CA HIS A 45 -1.81 8.06 -12.28
C HIS A 45 -1.62 6.55 -12.49
N LEU A 46 -1.75 6.08 -13.72
CA LEU A 46 -1.51 4.66 -14.05
C LEU A 46 -0.07 4.24 -13.69
N ASP A 47 0.89 5.13 -13.91
CA ASP A 47 2.29 4.91 -13.60
C ASP A 47 2.54 4.71 -12.09
N ASP A 48 1.68 5.26 -11.22
CA ASP A 48 1.77 5.04 -9.76
C ASP A 48 1.37 3.61 -9.35
N LEU A 49 0.69 2.89 -10.24
CA LEU A 49 0.05 1.59 -10.02
C LEU A 49 0.74 0.45 -10.77
N GLU A 50 1.92 0.67 -11.37
CA GLU A 50 2.67 -0.38 -12.06
C GLU A 50 2.80 -1.68 -11.24
N PRO A 51 3.14 -1.65 -9.93
CA PRO A 51 3.20 -2.88 -9.12
C PRO A 51 1.85 -3.56 -8.91
N VAL A 52 0.74 -2.81 -9.05
CA VAL A 52 -0.62 -3.35 -8.97
C VAL A 52 -0.95 -4.10 -10.25
N PHE A 53 -0.61 -3.53 -11.41
CA PHE A 53 -0.83 -4.22 -12.69
C PHE A 53 0.05 -5.46 -12.84
N ASP A 54 1.30 -5.41 -12.35
CA ASP A 54 2.19 -6.58 -12.30
C ASP A 54 1.62 -7.73 -11.45
N ALA A 55 0.83 -7.40 -10.43
CA ALA A 55 0.19 -8.40 -9.58
C ALA A 55 -1.03 -9.08 -10.25
N ALA A 56 -1.38 -8.67 -11.47
CA ALA A 56 -2.49 -9.22 -12.26
C ALA A 56 -3.80 -9.40 -11.45
N PRO A 57 -4.39 -8.30 -10.97
CA PRO A 57 -5.53 -8.31 -10.05
C PRO A 57 -6.83 -8.83 -10.65
#